data_AF-A0A1Q7VZM1-F1
#
_entry.id   AF-A0A1Q7VZM1-F1
#
_cell.length_a   1.000
_cell.length_b   1.000
_cell.length_c   1.000
_cell.angle_alpha   90.00
_cell.angle_beta   90.00
_cell.angle_gamma   90.00
#
_symmetry.space_group_name_H-M   'P 1'
#
loop_
_entity.id
_entity.type
_entity.pdbx_description
1 polymer ?
#
loop_
_entity_poly.entity_id
_entity_poly.type
_entity_poly.pdbx_seq_one_letter_code
_entity_poly.pdbx_strand_id
1 'polypeptide(L)'
;MKNLLTPFAVPAIAAAVYEAPSWHDGAPCIVLDYSRTSFVARLVHDEIREVAPGLFLGLVFLGRRHVLDFALDFSGPTPGRTR
;
A
#
# COMPACT_ATOMS: atom_id res chain seq x y z
N MET A 1 -0.67 -7.63 14.94
CA MET A 1 0.39 -7.02 14.10
C MET A 1 0.09 -5.54 13.94
N LYS A 2 1.06 -4.66 14.22
CA LYS A 2 0.96 -3.23 13.94
C LYS A 2 1.77 -2.98 12.66
N ASN A 3 1.07 -2.79 11.54
CA ASN A 3 1.72 -2.40 10.28
C ASN A 3 2.11 -0.91 10.40
N LEU A 4 3.40 -0.62 10.25
CA LEU A 4 4.02 0.70 10.44
C LEU A 4 4.61 1.13 9.10
N LEU A 5 3.87 1.91 8.32
CA LEU A 5 4.21 2.26 6.92
C LEU A 5 4.60 3.73 6.73
N THR A 6 5.11 4.40 7.77
CA THR A 6 5.70 5.74 7.65
C THR A 6 6.91 5.86 8.58
N PRO A 7 7.90 6.74 8.30
CA PRO A 7 9.08 6.94 9.16
C PRO A 7 8.73 7.41 10.59
N PHE A 8 7.47 7.76 10.85
CA PHE A 8 6.95 8.21 12.14
C PHE A 8 6.08 7.19 12.87
N ALA A 9 6.09 5.91 12.46
CA ALA A 9 5.50 4.84 13.24
C ALA A 9 4.01 5.08 13.62
N VAL A 10 3.21 5.61 12.68
CA VAL A 10 1.79 5.83 12.95
C VAL A 10 1.05 4.48 12.87
N PRO A 11 0.31 4.08 13.93
CA PRO A 11 -0.41 2.81 13.95
C PRO A 11 -1.45 2.79 12.83
N ALA A 12 -1.44 1.72 12.02
CA ALA A 12 -2.43 1.33 11.01
C ALA A 12 -3.65 2.25 10.97
N ILE A 13 -3.51 3.37 10.26
CA ILE A 13 -4.64 4.26 10.06
C ILE A 13 -5.61 3.49 9.17
N ALA A 14 -6.89 3.50 9.52
CA ALA A 14 -7.99 3.12 8.65
C ALA A 14 -7.86 3.86 7.30
N ALA A 15 -7.11 3.25 6.38
CA ALA A 15 -7.05 3.63 4.99
C ALA A 15 -8.32 3.10 4.33
N ALA A 16 -8.96 3.89 3.49
CA ALA A 16 -9.97 3.33 2.62
C ALA A 16 -9.24 2.48 1.58
N VAL A 17 -9.65 1.22 1.46
CA VAL A 17 -9.11 0.27 0.49
C VAL A 17 -10.20 0.04 -0.53
N TYR A 18 -9.96 0.43 -1.78
CA TYR A 18 -10.93 0.28 -2.85
C TYR A 18 -10.24 0.02 -4.18
N GLU A 19 -10.97 -0.58 -5.11
CA GLU A 19 -10.48 -0.80 -6.47
C GLU A 19 -10.67 0.45 -7.32
N ALA A 20 -9.65 0.80 -8.10
CA ALA A 20 -9.70 1.88 -9.08
C ALA A 20 -8.77 1.56 -10.27
N PRO A 21 -8.92 2.28 -11.40
CA PRO A 21 -7.94 2.24 -12.48
C PRO A 21 -6.58 2.80 -12.01
N SER A 22 -5.51 2.07 -12.27
CA SER A 22 -4.13 2.46 -11.96
C SER A 22 -3.72 3.74 -12.68
N TRP A 23 -2.95 4.58 -11.98
CA TRP A 23 -2.32 5.75 -12.58
C TRP A 23 -1.14 5.39 -13.49
N HIS A 24 -0.55 4.20 -13.31
CA HIS A 24 0.55 3.69 -14.13
C HIS A 24 0.08 3.17 -15.49
N ASP A 25 -0.91 2.27 -15.52
CA ASP A 25 -1.31 1.55 -16.74
C ASP A 25 -2.82 1.57 -17.02
N GLY A 26 -3.64 2.14 -16.12
CA GLY A 26 -5.09 2.18 -16.25
C GLY A 26 -5.80 0.85 -15.97
N ALA A 27 -5.07 -0.23 -15.69
CA ALA A 27 -5.66 -1.51 -15.31
C ALA A 27 -6.09 -1.50 -13.83
N PRO A 28 -7.02 -2.38 -13.41
CA PRO A 28 -7.49 -2.42 -12.03
C PRO A 28 -6.35 -2.57 -11.02
N CYS A 29 -6.38 -1.75 -9.98
CA CYS A 29 -5.48 -1.83 -8.83
C CYS A 29 -6.25 -1.52 -7.55
N ILE A 30 -5.67 -1.91 -6.43
CA ILE A 30 -6.17 -1.55 -5.11
C ILE A 30 -5.50 -0.24 -4.70
N VAL A 31 -6.31 0.77 -4.40
CA VAL A 31 -5.84 2.06 -3.90
C VAL A 31 -5.90 2.07 -2.38
N LEU A 32 -4.83 2.58 -1.76
CA LEU A 32 -4.70 2.78 -0.33
C LEU A 32 -4.84 4.29 -0.03
N ASP A 33 -6.02 4.71 0.43
CA ASP A 33 -6.27 6.13 0.71
C ASP A 33 -5.95 6.49 2.17
N TYR A 34 -4.84 7.20 2.35
CA TYR A 34 -4.38 7.70 3.65
C TYR A 34 -4.83 9.13 3.96
N SER A 35 -5.72 9.73 3.16
CA SER A 35 -6.11 11.16 3.25
C SER A 35 -6.59 11.63 4.62
N ARG A 36 -7.03 10.71 5.49
CA ARG A 36 -7.47 10.97 6.86
C ARG A 36 -6.35 11.20 7.88
N THR A 37 -5.08 11.04 7.49
CA THR A 37 -3.95 10.97 8.44
C THR A 37 -3.15 12.25 8.59
N SER A 38 -3.06 13.05 7.52
CA SER A 38 -2.28 14.28 7.48
C SER A 38 -2.56 15.07 6.21
N PHE A 39 -2.29 16.38 6.22
CA PHE A 39 -2.30 17.22 5.02
C PHE A 39 -1.38 16.68 3.92
N VAL A 40 -0.25 16.07 4.30
CA VAL A 40 0.72 15.45 3.39
C VAL A 40 0.13 14.19 2.74
N ALA A 41 -0.67 13.41 3.49
CA ALA A 41 -1.25 12.17 2.99
C ALA A 41 -2.33 12.38 1.93
N ARG A 42 -2.89 13.59 1.81
CA ARG A 42 -3.82 13.94 0.73
C ARG A 42 -3.15 13.98 -0.66
N LEU A 43 -1.83 14.12 -0.70
CA LEU A 43 -1.06 14.15 -1.95
C LEU A 43 -0.48 12.77 -2.32
N VAL A 44 -0.52 11.82 -1.39
CA VAL A 44 0.02 10.48 -1.59
C VAL A 44 -1.08 9.59 -2.18
N HIS A 45 -0.81 8.99 -3.32
CA HIS A 45 -1.65 7.98 -3.95
C HIS A 45 -0.85 6.70 -4.05
N ASP A 46 -1.20 5.73 -3.22
CA ASP A 46 -0.56 4.43 -3.20
C ASP A 46 -1.49 3.43 -3.86
N GLU A 47 -0.99 2.74 -4.87
CA GLU A 47 -1.69 1.65 -5.53
C GLU A 47 -0.91 0.35 -5.37
N ILE A 48 -1.63 -0.77 -5.25
CA ILE A 48 -1.03 -2.08 -5.08
C ILE A 48 -1.76 -3.12 -5.94
N ARG A 49 -1.01 -4.08 -6.47
CA ARG A 49 -1.51 -5.19 -7.28
C ARG A 49 -0.84 -6.48 -6.88
N GLU A 50 -1.61 -7.56 -6.79
CA GLU A 50 -1.04 -8.90 -6.67
C GLU A 50 -0.42 -9.30 -8.01
N VAL A 51 0.88 -9.61 -8.00
CA VAL A 51 1.65 -9.98 -9.20
C VAL A 51 1.98 -11.47 -9.23
N ALA A 52 1.94 -12.13 -8.07
CA ALA A 52 2.00 -13.57 -7.91
C ALA A 52 1.29 -13.95 -6.59
N PRO A 53 0.89 -15.21 -6.38
CA PRO A 53 0.20 -15.63 -5.16
C PRO A 53 0.94 -15.20 -3.89
N GLY A 54 0.34 -14.28 -3.12
CA GLY A 54 0.93 -13.74 -1.89
C GLY A 54 2.02 -12.68 -2.10
N LEU A 55 2.37 -12.33 -3.33
CA LEU A 55 3.32 -11.25 -3.65
C LEU A 55 2.58 -10.07 -4.29
N PHE A 56 2.67 -8.93 -3.63
CA PHE A 56 2.03 -7.70 -4.07
C PHE A 56 3.09 -6.66 -4.41
N LEU A 57 2.93 -5.99 -5.54
CA LEU A 57 3.74 -4.85 -5.95
C LEU A 57 2.93 -3.57 -5.74
N GLY A 58 3.52 -2.60 -5.05
CA GLY A 58 2.94 -1.31 -4.78
C GLY A 58 3.73 -0.18 -5.42
N LEU A 59 3.01 0.81 -5.94
CA LEU A 59 3.53 2.03 -6.53
C LEU A 59 3.04 3.23 -5.71
N VAL A 60 3.95 4.13 -5.38
CA VAL A 60 3.69 5.34 -4.58
C VAL A 60 3.80 6.54 -5.49
N PHE A 61 2.74 7.34 -5.52
CA PHE A 61 2.67 8.59 -6.27
C PHE A 61 2.52 9.77 -5.31
N LEU A 62 3.24 10.86 -5.58
CA LEU A 62 3.02 12.16 -4.92
C LEU A 62 2.46 13.14 -5.96
N GLY A 63 1.15 13.40 -5.90
CA GLY A 63 0.42 13.91 -7.06
C GLY A 63 0.59 12.95 -8.25
N ARG A 64 0.68 13.44 -9.48
CA ARG A 64 0.86 12.55 -10.67
C ARG A 64 2.29 12.03 -10.88
N ARG A 65 3.20 12.30 -9.95
CA ARG A 65 4.60 11.88 -10.08
C ARG A 65 4.81 10.58 -9.32
N HIS A 66 5.26 9.56 -10.03
CA HIS A 66 5.74 8.32 -9.43
C HIS A 66 7.02 8.60 -8.62
N VAL A 67 7.06 8.16 -7.37
CA VAL A 67 8.17 8.47 -6.44
C VAL A 67 8.87 7.23 -5.87
N LEU A 68 8.18 6.09 -5.73
CA LEU A 68 8.76 4.90 -5.12
C LEU A 68 7.94 3.64 -5.44
N ASP A 69 8.65 2.52 -5.63
CA ASP A 69 8.10 1.17 -5.67
C ASP A 69 8.32 0.45 -4.32
N PHE A 70 7.39 -0.40 -3.92
CA PHE A 70 7.55 -1.34 -2.80
C PHE A 70 6.94 -2.70 -3.12
N ALA A 71 7.35 -3.74 -2.40
CA ALA A 71 6.74 -5.06 -2.51
C ALA A 71 6.34 -5.58 -1.12
N LEU A 72 5.17 -6.21 -1.05
CA LEU A 72 4.71 -6.95 0.13
C LEU A 72 4.71 -8.43 -0.22
N ASP A 73 5.57 -9.18 0.46
CA ASP A 73 5.67 -10.62 0.31
C ASP A 73 5.02 -11.32 1.52
N PHE A 74 3.85 -11.90 1.28
CA PHE A 74 3.10 -12.75 2.20
C PHE A 74 3.21 -14.24 1.83
N SER A 75 4.05 -14.59 0.84
CA SER A 75 4.31 -15.98 0.44
C SER A 75 5.20 -16.74 1.43
N GLY A 76 5.89 -15.99 2.31
CA GLY A 76 6.74 -16.55 3.35
C GLY A 76 5.97 -17.43 4.35
N PRO A 77 6.62 -18.44 4.96
CA PRO A 77 6.00 -19.26 5.99
C PRO A 77 5.58 -18.39 7.17
N THR A 78 4.32 -18.50 7.60
CA THR A 78 3.82 -17.86 8.82
C THR A 78 4.76 -18.21 9.99
N PRO A 79 5.44 -17.23 10.63
CA PRO A 79 6.27 -17.52 11.78
C PRO A 79 5.41 -18.18 12.86
N GLY A 80 5.91 -19.31 13.35
CA GLY A 80 5.13 -20.36 14.00
C GLY A 80 4.13 -19.90 15.04
N ARG A 81 2.92 -20.42 14.91
CA ARG A 81 2.00 -20.61 16.04
C ARG A 81 2.60 -21.70 16.93
N THR A 82 3.54 -21.33 17.80
CA THR A 82 3.92 -22.18 18.92
C THR A 82 2.68 -22.42 19.78
N ARG A 83 2.30 -23.69 19.91
CA ARG A 83 1.31 -24.14 20.90
C ARG A 83 1.83 -23.94 22.31
#